data_AF-A0A7J8PCJ7-F1
#
_entry.id   AF-A0A7J8PCJ7-F1
#
_cell.length_a   1.000
_cell.length_b   1.000
_cell.length_c   1.000
_cell.angle_alpha   90.00
_cell.angle_beta   90.00
_cell.angle_gamma   90.00
#
_symmetry.space_group_name_H-M   'P 1'
#
loop_
_entity.id
_entity.type
_entity.pdbx_description
1 polymer ?
#
loop_
_entity_poly.entity_id
_entity_poly.type
_entity_poly.pdbx_seq_one_letter_code
_entity_poly.pdbx_strand_id
1 'polypeptide(L)'
;MMITSLNKKGYNAYTISIPSLDDLQTISGLAAPVFIMMMAKVAFYALIIYFATNMGTHTAAAHQVMIQTYCMCTVWGEPLSQTAQSFMPELLYGINKNLPKARTLLKSLVIIGASLGLILGIVGTSVPWLFPNIFTSDRKVIHEMHRVLAPYFVALAVTPATHSLEGTLLAGRDLKFVSLSMSGCFSLGAVVLLLVSSGGYGLSGCWYALLGFQWARFFLSLQRLLSPTGILHYEESNDCKPEKLKAA
;
A
#
# COMPACT_ATOMS: atom_id res chain seq x y z
N MET A 1 26.44 13.82 -3.08
CA MET A 1 25.80 13.72 -1.74
C MET A 1 25.86 12.29 -1.21
N MET A 2 25.31 11.27 -1.89
CA MET A 2 25.43 9.85 -1.47
C MET A 2 26.86 9.29 -1.55
N ILE A 3 27.53 9.43 -2.70
CA ILE A 3 28.93 9.00 -2.91
C ILE A 3 29.86 9.59 -1.85
N THR A 4 29.67 10.89 -1.56
CA THR A 4 30.44 11.62 -0.54
C THR A 4 30.20 11.06 0.86
N SER A 5 28.95 10.69 1.20
CA SER A 5 28.61 10.06 2.48
C SER A 5 29.13 8.63 2.61
N LEU A 6 29.15 7.86 1.51
CA LEU A 6 29.73 6.52 1.47
C LEU A 6 31.25 6.58 1.69
N ASN A 7 31.94 7.49 0.99
CA ASN A 7 33.37 7.74 1.19
C ASN A 7 33.67 8.16 2.64
N LYS A 8 32.83 9.02 3.24
CA LYS A 8 32.95 9.40 4.66
C LYS A 8 32.74 8.23 5.63
N LYS A 9 31.97 7.21 5.25
CA LYS A 9 31.78 5.97 6.01
C LYS A 9 32.86 4.92 5.74
N GLY A 10 33.90 5.26 4.97
CA GLY A 10 35.02 4.36 4.66
C GLY A 10 34.78 3.43 3.48
N TYR A 11 33.65 3.56 2.77
CA TYR A 11 33.39 2.81 1.54
C TYR A 11 34.00 3.52 0.34
N ASN A 12 34.75 2.82 -0.51
CA ASN A 12 35.19 3.39 -1.78
C ASN A 12 34.05 3.27 -2.81
N ALA A 13 33.31 4.37 -2.98
CA ALA A 13 32.10 4.41 -3.81
C ALA A 13 32.35 4.21 -5.33
N TYR A 14 33.61 4.26 -5.77
CA TYR A 14 33.99 4.04 -7.18
C TYR A 14 34.52 2.63 -7.45
N THR A 15 34.59 1.77 -6.44
CA THR A 15 35.04 0.38 -6.62
C THR A 15 33.92 -0.44 -7.21
N ILE A 16 34.11 -0.90 -8.45
CA ILE A 16 33.23 -1.90 -9.06
C ILE A 16 33.68 -3.26 -8.53
N SER A 17 32.81 -3.93 -7.77
CA SER A 17 33.07 -5.26 -7.22
C SER A 17 31.91 -6.18 -7.58
N ILE A 18 32.23 -7.44 -7.90
CA ILE A 18 31.22 -8.47 -8.16
C ILE A 18 30.65 -8.87 -6.79
N PRO A 19 29.32 -8.86 -6.59
CA PRO A 19 28.71 -9.23 -5.32
C PRO A 19 29.01 -10.69 -4.97
N SER A 20 29.34 -10.94 -3.72
CA SER A 20 29.50 -12.30 -3.19
C SER A 20 28.15 -13.01 -3.07
N LEU A 21 28.15 -14.32 -2.86
CA LEU A 21 26.91 -15.07 -2.59
C LEU A 21 26.18 -14.56 -1.34
N ASP A 22 26.92 -14.12 -0.32
CA ASP A 22 26.36 -13.56 0.92
C ASP A 22 25.69 -12.19 0.66
N ASP A 23 26.27 -11.37 -0.21
CA ASP A 23 25.66 -10.11 -0.67
C ASP A 23 24.37 -10.38 -1.43
N LEU A 24 24.38 -11.36 -2.34
CA LEU A 24 23.19 -11.77 -3.09
C LEU A 24 22.10 -12.31 -2.17
N GLN A 25 22.45 -13.10 -1.15
CA GLN A 25 21.49 -13.58 -0.16
C GLN A 25 20.89 -12.42 0.65
N THR A 26 21.70 -11.43 1.02
CA THR A 26 21.23 -10.22 1.72
C THR A 26 20.28 -9.40 0.86
N ILE A 27 20.63 -9.17 -0.41
CA ILE A 27 19.78 -8.49 -1.39
C ILE A 27 18.47 -9.26 -1.57
N SER A 28 18.53 -10.58 -1.72
CA SER A 28 17.36 -11.43 -1.88
C SER A 28 16.44 -11.37 -0.65
N GLY A 29 17.00 -11.37 0.56
CA GLY A 29 16.23 -11.22 1.81
C GLY A 29 15.44 -9.92 1.91
N LEU A 30 15.88 -8.86 1.22
CA LEU A 30 15.18 -7.58 1.14
C LEU A 30 14.23 -7.51 -0.07
N ALA A 31 14.69 -7.95 -1.23
CA ALA A 31 13.98 -7.80 -2.50
C ALA A 31 12.81 -8.80 -2.64
N ALA A 32 12.98 -10.05 -2.22
CA ALA A 32 11.97 -11.09 -2.42
C ALA A 32 10.64 -10.78 -1.71
N PRO A 33 10.60 -10.32 -0.43
CA PRO A 33 9.34 -9.95 0.19
C PRO A 33 8.65 -8.75 -0.49
N VAL A 34 9.42 -7.75 -0.94
CA VAL A 34 8.89 -6.59 -1.66
C VAL A 34 8.32 -7.01 -3.01
N PHE A 35 9.01 -7.91 -3.72
CA PHE A 35 8.55 -8.51 -4.96
C PHE A 35 7.24 -9.28 -4.75
N ILE A 36 7.15 -10.14 -3.74
CA ILE A 36 5.93 -10.88 -3.41
C ILE A 36 4.76 -9.92 -3.12
N MET A 37 5.00 -8.87 -2.34
CA MET A 37 3.99 -7.84 -2.06
C MET A 37 3.48 -7.20 -3.36
N MET A 38 4.39 -6.76 -4.26
CA MET A 38 3.99 -6.11 -5.50
C MET A 38 3.28 -7.08 -6.45
N MET A 39 3.77 -8.30 -6.59
CA MET A 39 3.15 -9.33 -7.42
C MET A 39 1.74 -9.69 -6.92
N ALA A 40 1.52 -9.78 -5.61
CA ALA A 40 0.21 -10.04 -5.04
C ALA A 40 -0.79 -8.90 -5.36
N LYS A 41 -0.35 -7.63 -5.31
CA LYS A 41 -1.19 -6.49 -5.74
C LYS A 41 -1.53 -6.58 -7.22
N VAL A 42 -0.52 -6.78 -8.08
CA VAL A 42 -0.71 -6.88 -9.54
C VAL A 42 -1.65 -8.03 -9.87
N ALA A 43 -1.46 -9.20 -9.25
CA ALA A 43 -2.32 -10.37 -9.45
C ALA A 43 -3.76 -10.10 -9.02
N PHE A 44 -4.00 -9.40 -7.91
CA PHE A 44 -5.35 -9.03 -7.47
C PHE A 44 -6.06 -8.14 -8.50
N TYR A 45 -5.40 -7.08 -8.98
CA TYR A 45 -5.97 -6.21 -10.01
C TYR A 45 -6.18 -6.93 -11.35
N ALA A 46 -5.24 -7.80 -11.75
CA ALA A 46 -5.39 -8.62 -12.95
C ALA A 46 -6.60 -9.56 -12.85
N LEU A 47 -6.86 -10.12 -11.66
CA LEU A 47 -8.02 -10.97 -11.42
C LEU A 47 -9.35 -10.19 -11.48
N ILE A 48 -9.39 -8.97 -10.96
CA ILE A 48 -10.55 -8.08 -11.11
C ILE A 48 -10.83 -7.83 -12.60
N ILE A 49 -9.79 -7.48 -13.37
CA ILE A 49 -9.90 -7.22 -14.80
C ILE A 49 -10.45 -8.46 -15.51
N TYR A 50 -9.90 -9.64 -15.23
CA TYR A 50 -10.36 -10.91 -15.80
C TYR A 50 -11.86 -11.13 -15.59
N PHE A 51 -12.36 -10.97 -14.36
CA PHE A 51 -13.79 -11.12 -14.09
C PHE A 51 -14.63 -10.04 -14.78
N ALA A 52 -14.22 -8.77 -14.71
CA ALA A 52 -14.94 -7.68 -15.34
C ALA A 52 -15.04 -7.85 -16.88
N THR A 53 -13.98 -8.35 -17.52
CA THR A 53 -13.98 -8.62 -18.97
C THR A 53 -14.90 -9.76 -19.38
N ASN A 54 -15.10 -10.76 -18.50
CA ASN A 54 -15.98 -11.89 -18.77
C ASN A 54 -17.48 -11.57 -18.56
N MET A 55 -17.81 -10.41 -18.00
CA MET A 55 -19.20 -9.97 -17.74
C MET A 55 -19.86 -9.24 -18.92
N GLY A 56 -19.20 -9.17 -20.08
CA GLY A 56 -19.70 -8.54 -21.29
C GLY A 56 -19.06 -7.19 -21.62
N THR A 57 -19.29 -6.71 -22.83
CA THR A 57 -18.58 -5.56 -23.41
C THR A 57 -18.87 -4.24 -22.69
N HIS A 58 -20.14 -3.96 -22.35
CA HIS A 58 -20.50 -2.74 -21.63
C HIS A 58 -19.87 -2.70 -20.22
N THR A 59 -19.88 -3.84 -19.52
CA THR A 59 -19.24 -3.99 -18.20
C THR A 59 -17.74 -3.81 -18.27
N ALA A 60 -17.09 -4.44 -19.25
CA ALA A 60 -15.65 -4.30 -19.47
C ALA A 60 -15.25 -2.85 -19.76
N ALA A 61 -16.01 -2.15 -20.60
CA ALA A 61 -15.77 -0.75 -20.92
C ALA A 61 -15.94 0.16 -19.67
N ALA A 62 -16.99 -0.06 -18.89
CA ALA A 62 -17.23 0.69 -17.66
C ALA A 62 -16.11 0.45 -16.63
N HIS A 63 -15.71 -0.82 -16.46
CA HIS A 63 -14.58 -1.18 -15.61
C HIS A 63 -13.30 -0.47 -16.04
N GLN A 64 -12.99 -0.46 -17.34
CA GLN A 64 -11.79 0.18 -17.88
C GLN A 64 -11.73 1.67 -17.56
N VAL A 65 -12.83 2.41 -17.73
CA VAL A 65 -12.87 3.84 -17.39
C VAL A 65 -12.64 4.04 -15.89
N MET A 66 -13.36 3.27 -15.07
CA MET A 66 -13.32 3.43 -13.62
C MET A 66 -11.97 3.00 -13.02
N ILE A 67 -11.34 1.93 -13.51
CA ILE A 67 -10.04 1.47 -12.99
C ILE A 67 -8.89 2.39 -13.40
N GLN A 68 -8.93 2.97 -14.61
CA GLN A 68 -7.86 3.88 -15.06
C GLN A 68 -7.90 5.20 -14.29
N THR A 69 -9.10 5.76 -14.10
CA THR A 69 -9.28 6.96 -13.27
C THR A 69 -8.90 6.68 -11.81
N TYR A 70 -9.27 5.51 -11.28
CA TYR A 70 -8.84 5.06 -9.95
C TYR A 70 -7.32 5.04 -9.83
N CYS A 71 -6.63 4.30 -10.71
CA CYS A 71 -5.17 4.16 -10.70
C CYS A 71 -4.47 5.52 -10.82
N MET A 72 -4.94 6.40 -11.71
CA MET A 72 -4.42 7.76 -11.84
C MET A 72 -4.46 8.52 -10.51
N CYS A 73 -5.56 8.44 -9.76
CA CYS A 73 -5.66 9.07 -8.45
C CYS A 73 -4.76 8.39 -7.41
N THR A 74 -4.64 7.05 -7.42
CA THR A 74 -3.83 6.33 -6.41
C THR A 74 -2.34 6.69 -6.43
N VAL A 75 -1.80 7.10 -7.58
CA VAL A 75 -0.39 7.50 -7.73
C VAL A 75 -0.03 8.65 -6.78
N TRP A 76 -0.99 9.52 -6.45
CA TRP A 76 -0.78 10.65 -5.55
C TRP A 76 -0.49 10.25 -4.10
N GLY A 77 -0.77 9.01 -3.71
CA GLY A 77 -0.37 8.47 -2.41
C GLY A 77 1.10 8.03 -2.33
N GLU A 78 1.76 7.81 -3.48
CA GLU A 78 3.15 7.31 -3.52
C GLU A 78 4.17 8.25 -2.85
N PRO A 79 4.10 9.59 -3.01
CA PRO A 79 4.98 10.51 -2.29
C PRO A 79 4.92 10.35 -0.77
N LEU A 80 3.77 9.96 -0.19
CA LEU A 80 3.66 9.71 1.25
C LEU A 80 4.43 8.46 1.67
N SER A 81 4.33 7.39 0.88
CA SER A 81 5.11 6.17 1.06
C SER A 81 6.61 6.45 0.97
N GLN A 82 7.04 7.21 -0.04
CA GLN A 82 8.45 7.58 -0.23
C GLN A 82 8.96 8.49 0.88
N THR A 83 8.13 9.40 1.39
CA THR A 83 8.45 10.24 2.55
C THR A 83 8.71 9.37 3.79
N ALA A 84 7.85 8.38 4.03
CA ALA A 84 8.08 7.41 5.11
C ALA A 84 9.41 6.66 4.92
N GLN A 85 9.65 6.10 3.72
CA GLN A 85 10.87 5.35 3.41
C GLN A 85 12.15 6.19 3.46
N SER A 86 12.05 7.50 3.23
CA SER A 86 13.21 8.41 3.26
C SER A 86 13.57 8.88 4.67
N PHE A 87 12.58 9.22 5.50
CA PHE A 87 12.81 9.85 6.81
C PHE A 87 12.71 8.90 8.00
N MET A 88 11.85 7.87 7.92
CA MET A 88 11.62 6.97 9.05
C MET A 88 12.85 6.11 9.42
N PRO A 89 13.70 5.64 8.49
CA PRO A 89 14.84 4.79 8.88
C PRO A 89 15.84 5.48 9.80
N GLU A 90 16.11 6.78 9.62
CA GLU A 90 17.00 7.54 10.51
C GLU A 90 16.38 7.69 11.91
N LEU A 91 15.07 7.86 12.00
CA LEU A 91 14.37 8.00 13.28
C LEU A 91 14.25 6.68 14.05
N LEU A 92 14.22 5.54 13.34
CA LEU A 92 14.11 4.20 13.92
C LEU A 92 15.47 3.58 14.26
N TYR A 93 16.43 3.65 13.34
CA TYR A 93 17.69 2.92 13.39
C TYR A 93 18.94 3.81 13.22
N GLY A 94 18.75 5.11 13.00
CA GLY A 94 19.84 6.05 12.77
C GLY A 94 20.56 6.47 14.04
N ILE A 95 21.62 7.27 13.87
CA ILE A 95 22.40 7.80 15.00
C ILE A 95 21.53 8.76 15.82
N ASN A 96 20.67 9.53 15.16
CA ASN A 96 19.72 10.44 15.79
C ASN A 96 18.35 9.79 16.03
N LYS A 97 18.34 8.53 16.46
CA LYS A 97 17.12 7.76 16.76
C LYS A 97 16.19 8.54 17.67
N ASN A 98 14.91 8.64 17.28
CA ASN A 98 13.89 9.38 18.02
C ASN A 98 12.49 8.81 17.73
N LEU A 99 12.08 7.84 18.54
CA LEU A 99 10.79 7.14 18.39
C LEU A 99 9.57 8.08 18.56
N PRO A 100 9.54 9.03 19.51
CA PRO A 100 8.44 10.01 19.58
C PRO A 100 8.27 10.81 18.28
N LYS A 101 9.39 11.21 17.65
CA LYS A 101 9.37 11.90 16.35
C LYS A 101 8.95 10.97 15.21
N ALA A 102 9.34 9.70 15.24
CA ALA A 102 8.86 8.69 14.28
C ALA A 102 7.33 8.51 14.36
N ARG A 103 6.77 8.43 15.56
CA ARG A 103 5.31 8.35 15.78
C ARG A 103 4.60 9.61 15.30
N THR A 104 5.18 10.78 15.55
CA THR A 104 4.64 12.05 15.08
C THR A 104 4.66 12.13 13.55
N LEU A 105 5.76 11.68 12.91
CA LEU A 105 5.85 11.58 11.46
C LEU A 105 4.78 10.65 10.89
N LEU A 106 4.62 9.45 11.44
CA LEU A 106 3.58 8.51 11.03
C LEU A 106 2.18 9.15 11.15
N LYS A 107 1.88 9.78 12.29
CA LYS A 107 0.60 10.45 12.52
C LYS A 107 0.33 11.53 11.46
N SER A 108 1.33 12.37 11.18
CA SER A 108 1.23 13.41 10.14
C SER A 108 1.00 12.79 8.75
N LEU A 109 1.74 11.75 8.39
CA LEU A 109 1.58 11.08 7.10
C LEU A 109 0.19 10.45 6.92
N VAL A 110 -0.35 9.83 7.98
CA VAL A 110 -1.70 9.26 7.95
C VAL A 110 -2.78 10.35 7.85
N ILE A 111 -2.63 11.46 8.57
CA ILE A 111 -3.58 12.59 8.49
C ILE A 111 -3.55 13.22 7.10
N ILE A 112 -2.35 13.50 6.56
CA ILE A 112 -2.18 14.02 5.20
C ILE A 112 -2.77 13.02 4.20
N GLY A 113 -2.47 11.73 4.34
CA GLY A 113 -3.02 10.67 3.49
C GLY A 113 -4.55 10.60 3.54
N ALA A 114 -5.17 10.72 4.72
CA ALA A 114 -6.62 10.73 4.86
C ALA A 114 -7.24 11.98 4.20
N SER A 115 -6.65 13.16 4.40
CA SER A 115 -7.12 14.39 3.76
C SER A 115 -6.99 14.34 2.23
N LEU A 116 -5.85 13.86 1.73
CA LEU A 116 -5.59 13.72 0.30
C LEU A 116 -6.50 12.67 -0.33
N GLY A 117 -6.69 11.54 0.35
CA GLY A 117 -7.63 10.50 -0.06
C GLY A 117 -9.05 11.00 -0.16
N LEU A 118 -9.53 11.78 0.83
CA LEU A 118 -10.85 12.38 0.78
C LEU A 118 -11.00 13.35 -0.41
N ILE A 119 -10.01 14.22 -0.63
CA ILE A 119 -10.01 15.17 -1.77
C ILE A 119 -10.03 14.41 -3.10
N LEU A 120 -9.16 13.40 -3.26
CA LEU A 120 -9.10 12.57 -4.46
C LEU A 120 -10.37 11.75 -4.66
N GLY A 121 -10.97 11.25 -3.57
CA GLY A 121 -12.26 10.57 -3.59
C GLY A 121 -13.35 11.49 -4.13
N ILE A 122 -13.46 12.71 -3.60
CA ILE A 122 -14.46 13.71 -4.04
C ILE A 122 -14.23 14.06 -5.51
N VAL A 123 -13.03 14.50 -5.87
CA VAL A 123 -12.73 14.97 -7.24
C VAL A 123 -12.82 13.82 -8.24
N GLY A 124 -12.20 12.67 -7.93
CA GLY A 124 -12.16 11.49 -8.79
C GLY A 124 -13.53 10.86 -9.02
N THR A 125 -14.44 10.93 -8.03
CA THR A 125 -15.82 10.44 -8.18
C THR A 125 -16.71 11.46 -8.91
N SER A 126 -16.47 12.75 -8.71
CA SER A 126 -17.30 13.82 -9.30
C SER A 126 -17.22 13.84 -10.83
N VAL A 127 -16.06 13.53 -11.42
CA VAL A 127 -15.89 13.57 -12.89
C VAL A 127 -16.71 12.47 -13.59
N PRO A 128 -16.58 11.16 -13.25
CA PRO A 128 -17.42 10.11 -13.84
C PRO A 128 -18.91 10.25 -13.47
N TRP A 129 -19.23 10.88 -12.34
CA TRP A 129 -20.61 11.11 -11.93
C TRP A 129 -21.30 12.21 -12.74
N LEU A 130 -20.72 13.42 -12.78
CA LEU A 130 -21.33 14.61 -13.37
C LEU A 130 -21.04 14.77 -14.86
N PHE A 131 -19.87 14.30 -15.32
CA PHE A 131 -19.42 14.45 -16.70
C PHE A 131 -19.01 13.10 -17.36
N PRO A 132 -19.85 12.06 -17.29
CA PRO A 132 -19.51 10.73 -17.85
C PRO A 132 -19.27 10.76 -19.37
N ASN A 133 -19.88 11.72 -20.08
CA ASN A 133 -19.74 11.89 -21.53
C ASN A 133 -18.32 12.23 -21.99
N ILE A 134 -17.43 12.65 -21.09
CA ILE A 134 -16.00 12.85 -21.39
C ILE A 134 -15.33 11.51 -21.73
N PHE A 135 -15.80 10.41 -21.12
CA PHE A 135 -15.21 9.08 -21.28
C PHE A 135 -15.93 8.25 -22.35
N THR A 136 -17.26 8.35 -22.42
CA THR A 136 -18.05 7.54 -23.35
C THR A 136 -19.42 8.17 -23.59
N SER A 137 -19.96 8.00 -24.80
CA SER A 137 -21.33 8.41 -25.15
C SER A 137 -22.36 7.27 -25.00
N ASP A 138 -21.93 6.04 -24.69
CA ASP A 138 -22.82 4.89 -24.54
C ASP A 138 -23.50 4.89 -23.15
N ARG A 139 -24.82 5.10 -23.13
CA ARG A 139 -25.64 5.15 -21.91
C ARG A 139 -25.57 3.88 -21.06
N LYS A 140 -25.38 2.70 -21.68
CA LYS A 140 -25.26 1.44 -20.93
C LYS A 140 -23.96 1.36 -20.16
N VAL A 141 -22.87 1.86 -20.74
CA VAL A 141 -21.57 1.95 -20.08
C VAL A 141 -21.62 2.95 -18.93
N ILE A 142 -22.23 4.12 -19.15
CA ILE A 142 -22.42 5.14 -18.11
C ILE A 142 -23.21 4.57 -16.93
N HIS A 143 -24.27 3.81 -17.19
CA HIS A 143 -25.06 3.17 -16.15
C HIS A 143 -24.20 2.23 -15.28
N GLU A 144 -23.38 1.38 -15.89
CA GLU A 144 -22.46 0.48 -15.16
C GLU A 144 -21.38 1.26 -14.40
N MET A 145 -20.86 2.37 -14.94
CA MET A 145 -19.94 3.26 -14.21
C MET A 145 -20.58 3.84 -12.95
N HIS A 146 -21.84 4.27 -13.03
CA HIS A 146 -22.55 4.86 -11.90
C HIS A 146 -22.83 3.86 -10.78
N ARG A 147 -23.03 2.58 -11.11
CA ARG A 147 -23.21 1.51 -10.12
C ARG A 147 -22.01 1.29 -9.20
N VAL A 148 -20.81 1.70 -9.62
CA VAL A 148 -19.56 1.45 -8.88
C VAL A 148 -19.00 2.70 -8.20
N LEU A 149 -19.66 3.86 -8.29
CA LEU A 149 -19.16 5.11 -7.73
C LEU A 149 -18.98 5.05 -6.20
N ALA A 150 -19.91 4.39 -5.49
CA ALA A 150 -19.81 4.26 -4.04
C ALA A 150 -18.57 3.45 -3.60
N PRO A 151 -18.36 2.20 -4.05
CA PRO A 151 -17.14 1.47 -3.69
C PRO A 151 -15.87 2.14 -4.25
N TYR A 152 -15.93 2.79 -5.41
CA TYR A 152 -14.82 3.59 -5.95
C TYR A 152 -14.40 4.70 -4.97
N PHE A 153 -15.35 5.51 -4.50
CA PHE A 153 -15.10 6.64 -3.60
C PHE A 153 -14.46 6.15 -2.29
N VAL A 154 -15.06 5.15 -1.66
CA VAL A 154 -14.63 4.67 -0.34
C VAL A 154 -13.28 3.94 -0.44
N ALA A 155 -12.99 3.24 -1.54
CA ALA A 155 -11.69 2.61 -1.78
C ALA A 155 -10.61 3.67 -2.03
N LEU A 156 -10.92 4.70 -2.81
CA LEU A 156 -9.96 5.76 -3.12
C LEU A 156 -9.66 6.62 -1.89
N ALA A 157 -10.66 6.89 -1.05
CA ALA A 157 -10.51 7.70 0.15
C ALA A 157 -9.50 7.14 1.16
N VAL A 158 -9.41 5.82 1.30
CA VAL A 158 -8.48 5.18 2.24
C VAL A 158 -7.08 4.99 1.64
N THR A 159 -6.96 4.93 0.30
CA THR A 159 -5.76 4.47 -0.40
C THR A 159 -4.48 5.27 -0.06
N PRO A 160 -4.46 6.62 -0.07
CA PRO A 160 -3.24 7.36 0.25
C PRO A 160 -2.78 7.18 1.70
N ALA A 161 -3.72 7.01 2.65
CA ALA A 161 -3.36 6.67 4.02
C ALA A 161 -2.77 5.25 4.09
N THR A 162 -3.33 4.27 3.38
CA THR A 162 -2.75 2.92 3.26
C THR A 162 -1.31 2.96 2.71
N HIS A 163 -1.04 3.78 1.69
CA HIS A 163 0.31 3.93 1.13
C HIS A 163 1.30 4.46 2.18
N SER A 164 0.88 5.41 3.02
CA SER A 164 1.73 5.92 4.11
C SER A 164 2.08 4.85 5.16
N LEU A 165 1.12 3.98 5.49
CA LEU A 165 1.32 2.87 6.43
C LEU A 165 2.26 1.81 5.85
N GLU A 166 2.01 1.38 4.61
CA GLU A 166 2.86 0.41 3.91
C GLU A 166 4.28 0.95 3.73
N GLY A 167 4.43 2.21 3.33
CA GLY A 167 5.74 2.87 3.23
C GLY A 167 6.46 2.91 4.57
N THR A 168 5.75 3.12 5.68
CA THR A 168 6.34 3.08 7.03
C THR A 168 6.79 1.68 7.42
N LEU A 169 6.01 0.64 7.10
CA LEU A 169 6.40 -0.75 7.36
C LEU A 169 7.63 -1.17 6.53
N LEU A 170 7.70 -0.74 5.27
CA LEU A 170 8.87 -0.93 4.42
C LEU A 170 10.10 -0.20 4.99
N ALA A 171 9.92 1.04 5.44
CA ALA A 171 10.99 1.82 6.08
C ALA A 171 11.51 1.16 7.37
N GLY A 172 10.60 0.57 8.15
CA GLY A 172 10.90 -0.21 9.35
C GLY A 172 11.39 -1.64 9.09
N ARG A 173 11.63 -2.02 7.82
CA ARG A 173 12.10 -3.36 7.42
C ARG A 173 11.22 -4.51 7.93
N ASP A 174 9.93 -4.29 8.18
CA ASP A 174 8.98 -5.35 8.55
C ASP A 174 8.49 -6.11 7.31
N LEU A 175 9.44 -6.54 6.50
CA LEU A 175 9.23 -7.02 5.13
C LEU A 175 8.46 -8.35 5.10
N LYS A 176 8.70 -9.23 6.09
CA LYS A 176 8.00 -10.50 6.22
C LYS A 176 6.52 -10.31 6.51
N PHE A 177 6.17 -9.38 7.40
CA PHE A 177 4.78 -9.06 7.69
C PHE A 177 4.10 -8.48 6.45
N VAL A 178 4.75 -7.52 5.78
CA VAL A 178 4.20 -6.85 4.61
C VAL A 178 3.92 -7.86 3.49
N SER A 179 4.86 -8.76 3.18
CA SER A 179 4.66 -9.77 2.15
C SER A 179 3.55 -10.76 2.52
N LEU A 180 3.56 -11.29 3.74
CA LEU A 180 2.57 -12.27 4.20
C LEU A 180 1.16 -11.67 4.26
N SER A 181 1.01 -10.46 4.81
CA SER A 181 -0.29 -9.78 4.88
C SER A 181 -0.85 -9.48 3.49
N MET A 182 0.00 -9.09 2.54
CA MET A 182 -0.42 -8.83 1.17
C MET A 182 -0.81 -10.11 0.44
N SER A 183 -0.05 -11.20 0.61
CA SER A 183 -0.43 -12.52 0.09
C SER A 183 -1.74 -13.00 0.69
N GLY A 184 -1.97 -12.78 1.99
CA GLY A 184 -3.24 -13.07 2.66
C GLY A 184 -4.41 -12.26 2.09
N CYS A 185 -4.22 -10.95 1.90
CA CYS A 185 -5.21 -10.07 1.27
C CYS A 185 -5.53 -10.51 -0.16
N PHE A 186 -4.51 -10.88 -0.95
CA PHE A 186 -4.70 -11.40 -2.31
C PHE A 186 -5.47 -12.71 -2.30
N SER A 187 -5.07 -13.71 -1.50
CA SER A 187 -5.73 -15.01 -1.46
C SER A 187 -7.19 -14.90 -1.02
N LEU A 188 -7.46 -14.15 0.06
CA LEU A 188 -8.83 -13.91 0.52
C LEU A 188 -9.64 -13.10 -0.50
N GLY A 189 -9.03 -12.05 -1.06
CA GLY A 189 -9.65 -11.23 -2.10
C GLY A 189 -9.98 -12.03 -3.36
N ALA A 190 -9.13 -12.99 -3.75
CA ALA A 190 -9.35 -13.88 -4.88
C ALA A 190 -10.54 -14.82 -4.63
N VAL A 191 -10.65 -15.38 -3.42
CA VAL A 191 -11.82 -16.19 -3.02
C VAL A 191 -13.09 -15.34 -3.04
N VAL A 192 -13.06 -14.13 -2.49
CA VAL A 192 -14.21 -13.22 -2.51
C VAL A 192 -14.61 -12.88 -3.95
N LEU A 193 -13.65 -12.56 -4.82
CA LEU A 193 -13.91 -12.29 -6.25
C LEU A 193 -14.55 -13.49 -6.95
N LEU A 194 -14.05 -14.70 -6.70
CA LEU A 194 -14.61 -15.94 -7.25
C LEU A 194 -16.08 -16.10 -6.81
N LEU A 195 -16.37 -15.98 -5.52
CA LEU A 195 -17.73 -16.12 -4.96
C LEU A 195 -18.69 -15.05 -5.50
N VAL A 196 -18.22 -13.82 -5.61
CA VAL A 196 -19.03 -12.70 -6.08
C VAL A 196 -19.27 -12.77 -7.59
N SER A 197 -18.31 -13.29 -8.35
CA SER A 197 -18.46 -13.52 -9.79
C SER A 197 -19.45 -14.65 -10.09
N SER A 198 -19.49 -15.71 -9.29
CA SER A 198 -20.44 -16.82 -9.45
C SER A 198 -21.84 -16.48 -8.95
N GLY A 199 -21.97 -15.59 -7.98
CA GLY A 199 -23.24 -15.18 -7.38
C GLY A 199 -24.05 -14.14 -8.18
N GLY A 200 -23.60 -13.72 -9.38
CA GLY A 200 -24.36 -12.80 -10.23
C GLY A 200 -24.38 -11.34 -9.77
N TYR A 201 -23.51 -10.93 -8.84
CA TYR A 201 -23.43 -9.55 -8.32
C TYR A 201 -22.89 -8.53 -9.34
N GLY A 202 -22.41 -9.00 -10.49
CA GLY A 202 -21.91 -8.18 -11.59
C GLY A 202 -20.71 -7.31 -11.21
N LEU A 203 -20.54 -6.20 -11.92
CA LEU A 203 -19.40 -5.31 -11.76
C LEU A 203 -19.29 -4.72 -10.35
N SER A 204 -20.43 -4.35 -9.76
CA SER A 204 -20.51 -3.83 -8.39
C SER A 204 -19.82 -4.76 -7.40
N GLY A 205 -20.05 -6.06 -7.53
CA GLY A 205 -19.42 -7.07 -6.70
C GLY A 205 -17.88 -7.04 -6.75
N CYS A 206 -17.30 -6.94 -7.96
CA CYS A 206 -15.84 -6.82 -8.12
C CYS A 206 -15.29 -5.56 -7.44
N TRP A 207 -16.01 -4.44 -7.49
CA TRP A 207 -15.61 -3.20 -6.84
C TRP A 207 -15.75 -3.24 -5.32
N TYR A 208 -16.75 -3.93 -4.78
CA TYR A 208 -16.83 -4.19 -3.33
C TYR A 208 -15.72 -5.13 -2.85
N ALA A 209 -15.29 -6.09 -3.68
CA ALA A 209 -14.10 -6.89 -3.37
C ALA A 209 -12.82 -6.02 -3.36
N LEU A 210 -12.67 -5.09 -4.32
CA LEU A 210 -11.58 -4.10 -4.30
C LEU A 210 -11.63 -3.22 -3.05
N LEU A 211 -12.82 -2.74 -2.67
CA LEU A 211 -13.02 -1.97 -1.44
C LEU A 211 -12.54 -2.76 -0.22
N GLY A 212 -12.99 -4.01 -0.08
CA GLY A 212 -12.56 -4.90 1.00
C GLY A 212 -11.05 -5.09 1.02
N PHE A 213 -10.43 -5.26 -0.16
CA PHE A 213 -8.97 -5.38 -0.29
C PHE A 213 -8.22 -4.13 0.18
N GLN A 214 -8.67 -2.91 -0.17
CA GLN A 214 -8.01 -1.68 0.30
C GLN A 214 -8.13 -1.50 1.81
N TRP A 215 -9.31 -1.76 2.37
CA TRP A 215 -9.56 -1.60 3.81
C TRP A 215 -8.86 -2.68 4.64
N ALA A 216 -8.83 -3.93 4.17
CA ALA A 216 -8.05 -4.99 4.82
C ALA A 216 -6.57 -4.59 4.92
N ARG A 217 -5.99 -4.09 3.82
CA ARG A 217 -4.60 -3.58 3.80
C ARG A 217 -4.39 -2.43 4.77
N PHE A 218 -5.32 -1.48 4.80
CA PHE A 218 -5.28 -0.35 5.74
C PHE A 218 -5.26 -0.84 7.19
N PHE A 219 -6.25 -1.66 7.58
CA PHE A 219 -6.39 -2.11 8.96
C PHE A 219 -5.24 -3.01 9.41
N LEU A 220 -4.79 -3.95 8.58
CA LEU A 220 -3.66 -4.81 8.91
C LEU A 220 -2.38 -4.00 9.11
N SER A 221 -2.13 -3.02 8.24
CA SER A 221 -0.94 -2.17 8.35
C SER A 221 -1.02 -1.25 9.57
N LEU A 222 -2.19 -0.66 9.82
CA LEU A 222 -2.43 0.20 10.97
C LEU A 222 -2.29 -0.58 12.28
N GLN A 223 -2.92 -1.75 12.38
CA GLN A 223 -2.84 -2.62 13.55
C GLN A 223 -1.39 -3.03 13.83
N ARG A 224 -0.61 -3.37 12.79
CA ARG A 224 0.80 -3.73 12.96
C ARG A 224 1.64 -2.57 13.50
N LEU A 225 1.42 -1.36 13.00
CA LEU A 225 2.16 -0.16 13.42
C LEU A 225 1.76 0.33 14.82
N LEU A 226 0.49 0.14 15.20
CA LEU A 226 -0.02 0.49 16.54
C LEU A 226 0.25 -0.60 17.59
N SER A 227 0.61 -1.82 17.18
CA SER A 227 0.90 -2.91 18.10
C SER A 227 2.01 -2.54 19.09
N PRO A 228 1.91 -2.92 20.38
CA PRO A 228 2.99 -2.74 21.37
C PRO A 228 4.28 -3.46 20.99
N THR A 229 4.17 -4.54 20.20
CA THR A 229 5.32 -5.27 19.64
C THR A 229 5.77 -4.74 18.28
N GLY A 230 5.14 -3.67 17.79
CA GLY A 230 5.44 -3.06 16.50
C GLY A 230 6.76 -2.28 16.51
N ILE A 231 7.28 -2.01 15.31
CA ILE A 231 8.55 -1.30 15.07
C ILE A 231 8.66 0.06 15.78
N LEU A 232 7.52 0.69 16.13
CA LEU A 232 7.46 1.99 16.81
C LEU A 232 7.45 1.89 18.35
N HIS A 233 7.29 0.70 18.92
CA HIS A 233 7.10 0.48 20.38
C HIS A 233 8.04 -0.58 20.98
N TYR A 234 8.68 -1.40 20.15
CA TYR A 234 9.45 -2.58 20.59
C TYR A 234 10.59 -2.29 21.58
N GLU A 235 11.32 -1.18 21.46
CA GLU A 235 12.51 -0.93 22.30
C GLU A 235 12.25 -0.15 23.59
N GLU A 236 11.18 0.65 23.68
CA GLU A 236 10.77 1.25 24.97
C GLU A 236 10.46 0.15 26.01
N SER A 237 9.92 -1.00 25.56
CA SER A 237 9.67 -2.15 26.43
C SER A 237 10.95 -2.88 26.87
N ASN A 238 12.06 -2.75 26.15
CA ASN A 238 13.32 -3.43 26.48
C ASN A 238 14.21 -2.55 27.36
N ASP A 239 14.20 -1.22 27.17
CA ASP A 239 14.81 -0.26 28.10
C ASP A 239 14.06 -0.18 29.44
N CYS A 240 12.78 -0.53 29.49
CA CYS A 240 12.00 -0.61 30.73
C CYS A 240 12.12 -1.96 31.47
N LYS A 241 12.95 -2.90 30.99
CA LYS A 241 13.42 -4.01 31.81
C LYS A 241 14.68 -3.56 32.54
N PRO A 242 14.61 -3.15 33.82
CA PRO A 242 15.83 -2.94 34.58
C PRO A 242 16.59 -4.26 34.59
N GLU A 243 17.91 -4.20 34.41
CA GLU A 243 18.85 -5.26 34.76
C GLU A 243 18.52 -5.80 36.17
N LYS A 244 17.65 -6.80 36.23
CA LYS A 244 17.47 -7.65 37.40
C LYS A 244 18.08 -8.99 37.06
N LEU A 245 19.37 -9.12 37.38
CA LEU A 245 20.07 -10.30 37.92
C LEU A 245 21.58 -10.02 37.79
N LYS A 246 22.14 -9.25 38.73
CA LYS A 246 22.77 -9.70 39.99
C LYS A 246 24.22 -10.15 39.79
N ALA A 247 25.13 -9.30 40.27
CA ALA A 247 26.37 -9.71 40.89
C ALA A 247 26.08 -10.68 42.05
N ALA A 248 26.77 -11.82 42.04
CA ALA A 248 27.23 -12.60 43.18
C ALA A 248 28.29 -13.57 42.66
#